data_AF-A0A1G5G837-F1
#
_entry.id   AF-A0A1G5G837-F1
#
_cell.length_a   1.000
_cell.length_b   1.000
_cell.length_c   1.000
_cell.angle_alpha   90.00
_cell.angle_beta   90.00
_cell.angle_gamma   90.00
#
_symmetry.space_group_name_H-M   'P 1'
#
loop_
_entity.id
_entity.type
_entity.pdbx_description
1 polymer ?
#
loop_
_entity_poly.entity_id
_entity_poly.type
_entity_poly.pdbx_seq_one_letter_code
_entity_poly.pdbx_strand_id
1 'polypeptide(L)'
;MDIKILKAAAKAKVNMAHRAYLDGNYMIYPAVIAGIDTYGIEAFPGAGHHFDFVIDAIYEKYDEDNDAQVAVAFKEAIYKLMEVVNGFPSLERLERIISYMNKKEQKGEAKIDLNIEEINTKFSNLIDEKYEILKNDNPQLDNWIARIKQIFWEDYGVEISTKH
;
A
#
# COMPACT_ATOMS: atom_id res chain seq x y z
N MET A 1 -12.98 18.55 -6.18
CA MET A 1 -13.11 18.44 -4.72
C MET A 1 -11.87 19.04 -4.07
N ASP A 2 -11.99 19.76 -2.95
CA ASP A 2 -10.84 20.36 -2.25
C ASP A 2 -9.96 19.26 -1.64
N ILE A 3 -8.62 19.39 -1.79
CA ILE A 3 -7.63 18.49 -1.18
C ILE A 3 -7.85 18.34 0.33
N LYS A 4 -8.24 19.41 1.02
CA LYS A 4 -8.54 19.37 2.46
C LYS A 4 -9.70 18.43 2.79
N ILE A 5 -10.72 18.38 1.93
CA ILE A 5 -11.87 17.48 2.09
C ILE A 5 -11.43 16.03 1.91
N LEU A 6 -10.59 15.75 0.91
CA LEU A 6 -10.08 14.40 0.66
C LEU A 6 -9.22 13.89 1.83
N LYS A 7 -8.33 14.73 2.36
CA LYS A 7 -7.53 14.40 3.55
C LYS A 7 -8.39 14.16 4.80
N ALA A 8 -9.41 15.01 5.02
CA ALA A 8 -10.34 14.83 6.13
C ALA A 8 -11.14 13.51 5.99
N ALA A 9 -11.56 13.16 4.78
CA ALA A 9 -12.23 11.89 4.51
C ALA A 9 -11.30 10.69 4.77
N ALA A 10 -10.03 10.79 4.41
CA ALA A 10 -9.02 9.76 4.70
C ALA A 10 -8.86 9.54 6.20
N LYS A 11 -8.67 10.63 6.96
CA LYS A 11 -8.59 10.58 8.43
C LYS A 11 -9.83 9.95 9.06
N ALA A 12 -11.02 10.30 8.58
CA ALA A 12 -12.26 9.71 9.07
C ALA A 12 -12.35 8.19 8.80
N LYS A 13 -11.97 7.74 7.59
CA LYS A 13 -11.97 6.31 7.24
C LYS A 13 -10.92 5.53 8.04
N VAL A 14 -9.72 6.07 8.25
CA VAL A 14 -8.67 5.44 9.08
C VAL A 14 -9.14 5.31 10.54
N ASN A 15 -9.76 6.34 11.11
CA ASN A 15 -10.28 6.26 12.47
C ASN A 15 -11.43 5.26 12.63
N MET A 16 -12.27 5.10 11.61
CA MET A 16 -13.29 4.06 11.56
C MET A 16 -12.65 2.67 11.43
N ALA A 17 -11.66 2.53 10.52
CA ALA A 17 -10.93 1.29 10.30
C ALA A 17 -10.23 0.81 11.57
N HIS A 18 -9.57 1.72 12.29
CA HIS A 18 -8.90 1.37 13.53
C HIS A 18 -9.84 0.83 14.60
N ARG A 19 -10.98 1.50 14.81
CA ARG A 19 -11.99 1.00 15.77
C ARG A 19 -12.49 -0.38 15.36
N ALA A 20 -12.86 -0.56 14.09
CA ALA A 20 -13.32 -1.86 13.60
C ALA A 20 -12.24 -2.95 13.70
N TYR A 21 -10.96 -2.61 13.50
CA TYR A 21 -9.84 -3.53 13.67
C TYR A 21 -9.69 -3.97 15.13
N LEU A 22 -9.78 -3.05 16.08
CA LEU A 22 -9.77 -3.36 17.51
C LEU A 22 -10.98 -4.24 17.93
N ASP A 23 -12.10 -4.11 17.23
CA ASP A 23 -13.29 -4.97 17.39
C ASP A 23 -13.18 -6.32 16.65
N GLY A 24 -12.02 -6.63 16.05
CA GLY A 24 -11.73 -7.91 15.40
C GLY A 24 -11.95 -7.96 13.88
N ASN A 25 -12.28 -6.85 13.23
CA ASN A 25 -12.39 -6.79 11.77
C ASN A 25 -11.02 -6.51 11.13
N TYR A 26 -10.22 -7.56 10.97
CA TYR A 26 -8.84 -7.45 10.48
C TYR A 26 -8.69 -7.17 8.97
N MET A 27 -9.80 -7.14 8.21
CA MET A 27 -9.81 -6.85 6.77
C MET A 27 -10.10 -5.37 6.45
N ILE A 28 -10.45 -4.57 7.46
CA ILE A 28 -10.84 -3.18 7.25
C ILE A 28 -9.67 -2.28 6.81
N TYR A 29 -8.47 -2.48 7.36
CA TYR A 29 -7.28 -1.75 6.93
C TYR A 29 -6.90 -2.07 5.49
N PRO A 30 -6.77 -3.35 5.06
CA PRO A 30 -6.57 -3.68 3.65
C PRO A 30 -7.59 -3.02 2.74
N ALA A 31 -8.87 -3.07 3.10
CA ALA A 31 -9.94 -2.49 2.29
C ALA A 31 -9.82 -0.97 2.16
N VAL A 32 -9.48 -0.26 3.25
CA VAL A 32 -9.30 1.19 3.25
C VAL A 32 -8.03 1.61 2.52
N ILE A 33 -6.92 0.90 2.67
CA ILE A 33 -5.65 1.21 1.97
C ILE A 33 -5.78 0.97 0.46
N ALA A 34 -6.44 -0.13 0.05
CA ALA A 34 -6.61 -0.46 -1.35
C ALA A 34 -7.82 0.25 -2.01
N GLY A 35 -8.65 0.96 -1.23
CA GLY A 35 -9.84 1.62 -1.72
C GLY A 35 -10.91 0.67 -2.27
N ILE A 36 -11.08 -0.49 -1.62
CA ILE A 36 -12.04 -1.52 -2.02
C ILE A 36 -13.45 -1.07 -1.64
N ASP A 37 -14.45 -1.39 -2.46
CA ASP A 37 -15.86 -1.06 -2.24
C ASP A 37 -16.10 0.43 -1.90
N THR A 38 -16.81 0.70 -0.82
CA THR A 38 -17.18 2.05 -0.36
C THR A 38 -16.03 2.74 0.37
N TYR A 39 -14.86 2.10 0.50
CA TYR A 39 -13.69 2.67 1.18
C TYR A 39 -12.83 3.55 0.27
N GLY A 40 -13.09 3.54 -1.04
CA GLY A 40 -12.47 4.46 -1.99
C GLY A 40 -12.60 5.93 -1.58
N ILE A 41 -11.53 6.67 -1.82
CA ILE A 41 -11.43 8.13 -1.66
C ILE A 41 -11.00 8.67 -3.00
N GLU A 42 -11.89 9.37 -3.70
CA GLU A 42 -11.65 9.88 -5.03
C GLU A 42 -12.11 11.34 -5.12
N ALA A 43 -11.41 12.16 -5.90
CA ALA A 43 -11.80 13.56 -6.13
C ALA A 43 -13.13 13.70 -6.89
N PHE A 44 -13.45 12.71 -7.72
CA PHE A 44 -14.69 12.52 -8.47
C PHE A 44 -14.73 11.05 -8.94
N PRO A 45 -15.91 10.50 -9.33
CA PRO A 45 -16.03 9.10 -9.73
C PRO A 45 -15.06 8.72 -10.86
N GLY A 46 -14.23 7.71 -10.61
CA GLY A 46 -13.24 7.22 -11.57
C GLY A 46 -11.90 7.97 -11.57
N ALA A 47 -11.71 8.94 -10.66
CA ALA A 47 -10.43 9.63 -10.49
C ALA A 47 -9.34 8.72 -9.90
N GLY A 48 -9.72 7.56 -9.37
CA GLY A 48 -8.83 6.64 -8.70
C GLY A 48 -8.68 6.95 -7.22
N HIS A 49 -8.40 5.91 -6.46
CA HIS A 49 -8.26 6.00 -5.02
C HIS A 49 -6.99 6.75 -4.60
N HIS A 50 -7.15 7.77 -3.76
CA HIS A 50 -6.10 8.48 -3.03
C HIS A 50 -5.58 7.66 -1.84
N PHE A 51 -4.92 6.54 -2.12
CA PHE A 51 -4.26 5.71 -1.10
C PHE A 51 -3.15 6.48 -0.37
N ASP A 52 -2.56 7.49 -1.01
CA ASP A 52 -1.53 8.37 -0.45
C ASP A 52 -2.08 9.15 0.76
N PHE A 53 -3.28 9.71 0.65
CA PHE A 53 -3.94 10.37 1.79
C PHE A 53 -4.33 9.40 2.89
N VAL A 54 -4.63 8.14 2.56
CA VAL A 54 -4.90 7.10 3.56
C VAL A 54 -3.64 6.76 4.33
N ILE A 55 -2.51 6.53 3.65
CA ILE A 55 -1.23 6.22 4.30
C ILE A 55 -0.78 7.39 5.19
N ASP A 56 -0.87 8.62 4.69
CA ASP A 56 -0.59 9.82 5.48
C ASP A 56 -1.46 9.87 6.74
N ALA A 57 -2.77 9.59 6.62
CA ALA A 57 -3.68 9.56 7.77
C ALA A 57 -3.37 8.41 8.76
N ILE A 58 -2.83 7.29 8.32
CA ILE A 58 -2.36 6.21 9.21
C ILE A 58 -1.13 6.67 10.00
N TYR A 59 -0.17 7.32 9.34
CA TYR A 59 1.00 7.89 10.03
C TYR A 59 0.60 8.99 11.02
N GLU A 60 -0.28 9.91 10.63
CA GLU A 60 -0.82 10.94 11.52
C GLU A 60 -1.51 10.31 12.74
N LYS A 61 -2.32 9.27 12.54
CA LYS A 61 -3.01 8.58 13.65
C LYS A 61 -2.02 7.96 14.64
N TYR A 62 -0.97 7.31 14.14
CA TYR A 62 0.06 6.72 14.99
C TYR A 62 0.79 7.80 15.81
N ASP A 63 1.12 8.93 15.19
CA ASP A 63 1.81 10.06 15.84
C ASP A 63 0.92 10.74 16.91
N GLU A 64 -0.38 10.88 16.64
CA GLU A 64 -1.36 11.52 17.54
C GLU A 64 -1.69 10.64 18.77
N ASP A 65 -1.93 9.34 18.56
CA ASP A 65 -2.43 8.46 19.61
C ASP A 65 -1.29 7.68 20.33
N ASN A 66 -0.10 7.62 19.72
CA ASN A 66 1.03 6.75 20.11
C ASN A 66 0.59 5.28 20.31
N ASP A 67 -0.39 4.84 19.51
CA ASP A 67 -1.00 3.52 19.61
C ASP A 67 -0.24 2.51 18.74
N ALA A 68 0.49 1.62 19.40
CA ALA A 68 1.23 0.54 18.75
C ALA A 68 0.35 -0.37 17.88
N GLN A 69 -0.95 -0.47 18.16
CA GLN A 69 -1.89 -1.26 17.36
C GLN A 69 -2.09 -0.69 15.96
N VAL A 70 -1.88 0.61 15.74
CA VAL A 70 -1.93 1.21 14.39
C VAL A 70 -0.79 0.66 13.54
N ALA A 71 0.42 0.57 14.10
CA ALA A 71 1.58 0.02 13.41
C ALA A 71 1.39 -1.48 13.08
N VAL A 72 0.89 -2.26 14.05
CA VAL A 72 0.57 -3.67 13.86
C VAL A 72 -0.48 -3.85 12.75
N ALA A 73 -1.60 -3.12 12.83
CA ALA A 73 -2.68 -3.20 11.87
C ALA A 73 -2.21 -2.80 10.46
N PHE A 74 -1.36 -1.77 10.36
CA PHE A 74 -0.83 -1.33 9.07
C PHE A 74 0.09 -2.39 8.45
N LYS A 75 1.03 -2.94 9.22
CA LYS A 75 1.94 -3.99 8.73
C LYS A 75 1.17 -5.23 8.28
N GLU A 76 0.23 -5.70 9.11
CA GLU A 76 -0.63 -6.84 8.75
C GLU A 76 -1.46 -6.56 7.50
N ALA A 77 -1.92 -5.32 7.32
CA ALA A 77 -2.72 -4.97 6.17
C ALA A 77 -1.93 -5.06 4.87
N ILE A 78 -0.68 -4.61 4.86
CA ILE A 78 0.22 -4.76 3.71
C ILE A 78 0.44 -6.24 3.37
N TYR A 79 0.64 -7.09 4.38
CA TYR A 79 0.80 -8.53 4.17
C TYR A 79 -0.47 -9.19 3.63
N LYS A 80 -1.64 -8.85 4.16
CA LYS A 80 -2.92 -9.31 3.61
C LYS A 80 -3.13 -8.85 2.18
N LEU A 81 -2.73 -7.62 1.83
CA LEU A 81 -2.77 -7.14 0.44
C LEU A 81 -1.86 -7.95 -0.48
N MET A 82 -0.68 -8.37 -0.03
CA MET A 82 0.21 -9.28 -0.77
C MET A 82 -0.43 -10.66 -1.00
N GLU A 83 -1.05 -11.24 0.04
CA GLU A 83 -1.69 -12.56 -0.02
C GLU A 83 -2.80 -12.62 -1.08
N VAL A 84 -3.62 -11.56 -1.14
CA VAL A 84 -4.80 -11.51 -2.03
C VAL A 84 -4.50 -11.04 -3.45
N VAL A 85 -3.24 -10.73 -3.80
CA VAL A 85 -2.88 -10.43 -5.19
C VAL A 85 -3.22 -11.62 -6.08
N ASN A 86 -4.09 -11.45 -7.07
CA ASN A 86 -4.57 -12.54 -7.92
C ASN A 86 -4.52 -12.20 -9.42
N GLY A 87 -3.84 -11.11 -9.77
CA GLY A 87 -3.74 -10.64 -11.15
C GLY A 87 -2.99 -9.32 -11.25
N PHE A 88 -2.62 -8.93 -12.46
CA PHE A 88 -1.78 -7.74 -12.68
C PHE A 88 -2.37 -6.44 -12.08
N PRO A 89 -3.69 -6.14 -12.16
CA PRO A 89 -4.23 -4.92 -11.58
C PRO A 89 -4.11 -4.82 -10.04
N SER A 90 -4.17 -5.97 -9.33
CA SER A 90 -3.98 -5.98 -7.88
C SER A 90 -2.51 -5.84 -7.50
N LEU A 91 -1.60 -6.44 -8.29
CA LEU A 91 -0.16 -6.24 -8.16
C LEU A 91 0.24 -4.78 -8.39
N GLU A 92 -0.24 -4.14 -9.47
CA GLU A 92 0.08 -2.75 -9.78
C GLU A 92 -0.40 -1.80 -8.67
N ARG A 93 -1.58 -2.06 -8.09
CA ARG A 93 -2.05 -1.28 -6.94
C ARG A 93 -1.13 -1.45 -5.72
N LEU A 94 -0.75 -2.69 -5.40
CA LEU A 94 0.15 -2.99 -4.30
C LEU A 94 1.52 -2.34 -4.50
N GLU A 95 2.06 -2.39 -5.72
CA GLU A 95 3.32 -1.73 -6.09
C GLU A 95 3.25 -0.24 -5.78
N ARG A 96 2.19 0.46 -6.22
CA ARG A 96 2.03 1.90 -5.96
C ARG A 96 1.99 2.24 -4.47
N ILE A 97 1.35 1.39 -3.67
CA ILE A 97 1.31 1.52 -2.20
C ILE A 97 2.72 1.37 -1.62
N ILE A 98 3.45 0.32 -1.99
CA ILE A 98 4.81 0.04 -1.51
C ILE A 98 5.79 1.12 -1.96
N SER A 99 5.72 1.57 -3.22
CA SER A 99 6.51 2.69 -3.73
C SER A 99 6.29 3.97 -2.91
N TYR A 100 5.05 4.27 -2.54
CA TYR A 100 4.76 5.43 -1.71
C TYR A 100 5.31 5.28 -0.28
N MET A 101 5.26 4.08 0.29
CA MET A 101 5.88 3.80 1.59
C MET A 101 7.40 3.95 1.54
N ASN A 102 8.05 3.43 0.50
CA ASN A 102 9.51 3.62 0.28
C ASN A 102 9.88 5.10 0.13
N LYS A 103 9.08 5.86 -0.63
CA LYS A 103 9.25 7.31 -0.74
C LYS A 103 9.17 8.02 0.60
N LYS A 104 8.26 7.61 1.49
CA LYS A 104 8.11 8.18 2.82
C LYS A 104 9.30 7.84 3.71
N GLU A 105 9.76 6.59 3.66
CA GLU A 105 10.95 6.15 4.39
C GLU A 105 12.20 6.93 3.97
N GLN A 106 12.47 6.99 2.66
CA GLN A 106 13.64 7.66 2.10
C GLN A 106 13.69 9.15 2.46
N LYS A 107 12.53 9.81 2.55
CA LYS A 107 12.42 11.22 2.95
C LYS A 107 12.49 11.46 4.46
N GLY A 108 12.55 10.41 5.28
CA GLY A 108 12.42 10.53 6.73
C GLY A 108 11.02 11.01 7.17
N GLU A 109 10.01 10.83 6.33
CA GLU A 109 8.61 11.21 6.60
C GLU A 109 7.81 10.05 7.20
N ALA A 110 8.29 8.81 7.08
CA ALA A 110 7.65 7.65 7.70
C ALA A 110 7.68 7.79 9.23
N LYS A 111 6.49 7.62 9.84
CA LYS A 111 6.32 7.72 11.31
C LYS A 111 6.32 6.36 12.00
N ILE A 112 6.22 5.29 11.23
CA ILE A 112 6.16 3.92 11.71
C ILE A 112 7.30 3.15 11.05
N ASP A 113 8.15 2.53 11.86
CA ASP A 113 9.09 1.53 11.36
C ASP A 113 8.33 0.24 11.06
N LEU A 114 8.08 -0.01 9.77
CA LEU A 114 7.40 -1.21 9.29
C LEU A 114 8.37 -2.33 8.91
N ASN A 115 9.68 -2.09 9.00
CA ASN A 115 10.72 -2.85 8.33
C ASN A 115 10.46 -2.91 6.81
N ILE A 116 10.67 -1.77 6.14
CA ILE A 116 10.38 -1.63 4.70
C ILE A 116 11.21 -2.61 3.84
N GLU A 117 12.41 -2.97 4.29
CA GLU A 117 13.28 -3.95 3.64
C GLU A 117 12.63 -5.34 3.58
N GLU A 118 12.02 -5.77 4.68
CA GLU A 118 11.25 -7.02 4.75
C GLU A 118 10.06 -6.98 3.77
N ILE A 119 9.34 -5.85 3.73
CA ILE A 119 8.20 -5.63 2.83
C ILE A 119 8.65 -5.73 1.36
N ASN A 120 9.75 -5.07 0.99
CA ASN A 120 10.29 -5.09 -0.37
C ASN A 120 10.78 -6.49 -0.79
N THR A 121 11.37 -7.23 0.16
CA THR A 121 11.78 -8.62 -0.06
C THR A 121 10.57 -9.51 -0.31
N LYS A 122 9.52 -9.40 0.52
CA LYS A 122 8.26 -10.14 0.34
C LYS A 122 7.57 -9.78 -0.99
N PHE A 123 7.58 -8.51 -1.36
CA PHE A 123 7.04 -8.06 -2.64
C PHE A 123 7.81 -8.65 -3.83
N SER A 124 9.15 -8.68 -3.76
CA SER A 124 9.99 -9.32 -4.79
C SER A 124 9.68 -10.81 -4.94
N ASN A 125 9.54 -11.52 -3.82
CA ASN A 125 9.17 -12.94 -3.82
C ASN A 125 7.76 -13.17 -4.36
N LEU A 126 6.81 -12.28 -4.04
CA LEU A 126 5.43 -12.36 -4.55
C LEU A 126 5.38 -12.32 -6.08
N ILE A 127 6.22 -11.48 -6.71
CA ILE A 127 6.33 -11.41 -8.17
C ILE A 127 6.77 -12.76 -8.73
N ASP A 128 7.81 -13.36 -8.16
CA ASP A 128 8.29 -14.69 -8.56
C ASP A 128 7.23 -15.77 -8.36
N GLU A 129 6.58 -15.79 -7.19
CA GLU A 129 5.59 -16.78 -6.81
C GLU A 129 4.36 -16.77 -7.72
N LYS A 130 3.93 -15.58 -8.18
CA LYS A 130 2.72 -15.41 -8.98
C LYS A 130 3.00 -15.12 -10.45
N TYR A 131 4.26 -15.19 -10.89
CA TYR A 131 4.70 -14.75 -12.22
C TYR A 131 3.82 -15.28 -13.35
N GLU A 132 3.55 -16.60 -13.39
CA GLU A 132 2.76 -17.21 -14.46
C GLU A 132 1.33 -16.65 -14.55
N ILE A 133 0.68 -16.44 -13.40
CA ILE A 133 -0.67 -15.86 -13.34
C ILE A 133 -0.62 -14.40 -13.81
N LEU A 134 0.36 -13.65 -13.31
CA LEU A 134 0.55 -12.23 -13.65
C LEU A 134 0.87 -12.05 -15.15
N LYS A 135 1.67 -12.94 -15.73
CA LYS A 135 2.10 -12.90 -17.13
C LYS A 135 0.94 -13.22 -18.09
N ASN A 136 0.09 -14.16 -17.70
CA ASN A 136 -1.13 -14.49 -18.44
C ASN A 136 -2.12 -13.31 -18.43
N ASP A 137 -2.24 -12.60 -17.32
CA ASP A 137 -3.08 -11.41 -17.19
C ASP A 137 -2.52 -10.19 -17.94
N ASN A 138 -1.19 -10.06 -17.97
CA ASN A 138 -0.50 -8.97 -18.65
C ASN A 138 0.74 -9.47 -19.41
N PRO A 139 0.66 -9.62 -20.74
CA PRO A 139 1.81 -10.01 -21.56
C PRO A 139 3.03 -9.08 -21.43
N GLN A 140 2.81 -7.83 -21.00
CA GLN A 140 3.85 -6.82 -20.80
C GLN A 140 4.48 -6.86 -19.40
N LEU A 141 4.24 -7.91 -18.60
CA LEU A 141 4.75 -8.02 -17.24
C LEU A 141 6.26 -7.78 -17.14
N ASP A 142 7.08 -8.38 -18.01
CA ASP A 142 8.55 -8.28 -17.93
C ASP A 142 9.02 -6.83 -18.16
N ASN A 143 8.38 -6.12 -19.09
CA ASN A 143 8.63 -4.70 -19.32
C ASN A 143 8.25 -3.86 -18.10
N TRP A 144 7.16 -4.24 -17.42
CA TRP A 144 6.76 -3.62 -16.17
C TRP A 144 7.74 -3.94 -15.03
N ILE A 145 8.21 -5.19 -14.90
CA ILE A 145 9.21 -5.62 -13.92
C ILE A 145 10.52 -4.84 -14.11
N ALA A 146 11.02 -4.74 -15.34
CA ALA A 146 12.23 -3.97 -15.64
C ALA A 146 12.07 -2.50 -15.23
N ARG A 147 10.90 -1.90 -15.51
CA ARG A 147 10.60 -0.52 -15.12
C ARG A 147 10.54 -0.34 -13.60
N ILE A 148 9.90 -1.24 -12.87
CA ILE A 148 9.82 -1.10 -11.40
C ILE A 148 11.18 -1.33 -10.74
N LYS A 149 12.02 -2.24 -11.25
CA LYS A 149 13.40 -2.41 -10.78
C LYS A 149 14.19 -1.10 -10.91
N GLN A 150 14.07 -0.43 -12.05
CA GLN A 150 14.72 0.86 -12.28
C GLN A 150 14.18 1.93 -11.31
N ILE A 151 12.86 2.08 -11.21
CA ILE A 151 12.23 3.09 -10.33
C ILE A 151 12.64 2.86 -8.87
N PHE A 152 12.53 1.64 -8.35
CA PHE A 152 12.87 1.36 -6.96
C PHE A 152 14.34 1.64 -6.65
N TRP A 153 15.24 1.35 -7.59
CA TRP A 153 16.65 1.64 -7.42
C TRP A 153 16.95 3.14 -7.49
N GLU A 154 16.50 3.81 -8.56
CA GLU A 154 16.80 5.23 -8.81
C GLU A 154 16.12 6.14 -7.80
N ASP A 155 14.83 5.89 -7.52
CA ASP A 155 14.04 6.77 -6.67
C ASP A 155 14.19 6.43 -5.19
N TYR A 156 14.44 5.17 -4.81
CA TYR A 156 14.41 4.75 -3.40
C TYR A 156 15.69 4.06 -2.91
N GLY A 157 16.64 3.72 -3.80
CA GLY A 157 17.83 2.95 -3.44
C GLY A 157 17.53 1.50 -3.05
N VAL A 158 16.37 0.96 -3.48
CA VAL A 158 15.90 -0.38 -3.13
C VAL A 158 16.05 -1.31 -4.33
N GLU A 159 16.57 -2.51 -4.09
CA GLU A 159 16.63 -3.56 -5.11
C GLU A 159 15.36 -4.43 -5.06
N ILE A 160 14.74 -4.64 -6.22
CA ILE A 160 13.65 -5.62 -6.40
C ILE A 160 14.25 -6.91 -6.97
N SER A 161 14.48 -7.90 -6.11
CA SER A 161 15.25 -9.12 -6.40
C SER A 161 14.43 -10.26 -6.99
N THR A 162 13.55 -9.97 -7.95
CA THR A 162 12.83 -11.01 -8.73
C THR A 162 13.74 -11.63 -9.81
N LYS A 163 13.53 -12.93 -10.07
CA LYS A 163 14.24 -13.71 -11.09
C LYS A 163 13.84 -13.36 -12.53
N HIS A 164 12.77 -12.59 -12.69
CA HIS A 164 12.18 -12.19 -13.96
C HIS A 164 12.51 -10.75 -14.35
#